data_AF-A0A5K1JZ24-F1
#
_entry.id   AF-A0A5K1JZ24-F1
#
_cell.length_a   1.000
_cell.length_b   1.000
_cell.length_c   1.000
_cell.angle_alpha   90.00
_cell.angle_beta   90.00
_cell.angle_gamma   90.00
#
_symmetry.space_group_name_H-M   'P 1'
#
loop_
_entity.id
_entity.type
_entity.pdbx_description
1 polymer ?
#
loop_
_entity_poly.entity_id
_entity_poly.type
_entity_poly.pdbx_seq_one_letter_code
_entity_poly.pdbx_strand_id
1 'polypeptide(L)'
;MSDATRKAALQFLKGAADSAKAKAAFFLPQHNEAVLTWEFSDVELTVTKESYSQAVPTNITYKLDLGSLMPKKTKQSSDDSEPEPLVVYVLYPKEEDDAANKAAYKGCLDDLIANKDAYTSQRTA
;
A
#
# COMPACT_ATOMS: atom_id res chain seq x y z
N MET A 1 -18.01 1.27 8.74
CA MET A 1 -16.75 2.02 8.96
C MET A 1 -16.77 3.26 8.07
N SER A 2 -16.27 4.39 8.58
CA SER A 2 -16.34 5.69 7.88
C SER A 2 -15.15 5.89 6.92
N ASP A 3 -15.37 6.62 5.82
CA ASP A 3 -14.32 7.06 4.88
C ASP A 3 -13.18 7.82 5.60
N ALA A 4 -13.52 8.59 6.63
CA ALA A 4 -12.56 9.34 7.43
C ALA A 4 -11.58 8.42 8.19
N THR A 5 -12.07 7.32 8.76
CA THR A 5 -11.21 6.36 9.49
C THR A 5 -10.22 5.68 8.55
N ARG A 6 -10.65 5.37 7.31
CA ARG A 6 -9.76 4.77 6.31
C ARG A 6 -8.66 5.74 5.87
N LYS A 7 -9.02 7.00 5.62
CA LYS A 7 -8.04 8.05 5.30
C LYS A 7 -7.03 8.23 6.44
N ALA A 8 -7.50 8.20 7.68
CA ALA A 8 -6.61 8.24 8.84
C ALA A 8 -5.65 7.04 8.89
N ALA A 9 -6.11 5.82 8.56
CA ALA A 9 -5.25 4.64 8.49
C ALA A 9 -4.18 4.75 7.38
N LEU A 10 -4.53 5.28 6.21
CA LEU A 10 -3.54 5.53 5.14
C LEU A 10 -2.55 6.62 5.52
N GLN A 11 -3.01 7.71 6.15
CA GLN A 11 -2.14 8.76 6.69
C GLN A 11 -1.20 8.20 7.76
N PHE A 12 -1.69 7.28 8.59
CA PHE A 12 -0.86 6.56 9.55
C PHE A 12 0.22 5.73 8.84
N LEU A 13 -0.13 4.93 7.82
CA LEU A 13 0.85 4.18 7.02
C LEU A 13 1.88 5.09 6.33
N LYS A 14 1.46 6.28 5.88
CA LYS A 14 2.34 7.29 5.30
C LYS A 14 3.38 7.79 6.30
N GLY A 15 2.97 8.05 7.54
CA GLY A 15 3.90 8.41 8.62
C GLY A 15 4.77 7.22 9.06
N ALA A 16 4.21 6.02 9.06
CA ALA A 16 4.89 4.80 9.47
C ALA A 16 6.04 4.40 8.54
N ALA A 17 6.01 4.85 7.27
CA ALA A 17 7.10 4.67 6.31
C ALA A 17 8.44 5.31 6.78
N ASP A 18 8.37 6.33 7.65
CA ASP A 18 9.55 6.98 8.23
C ASP A 18 10.01 6.35 9.55
N SER A 19 9.26 5.38 10.10
CA SER A 19 9.55 4.77 11.39
C SER A 19 10.68 3.74 11.33
N ALA A 20 11.38 3.51 12.44
CA ALA A 20 12.38 2.43 12.56
C ALA A 20 11.80 1.02 12.34
N LYS A 21 10.47 0.86 12.41
CA LYS A 21 9.76 -0.38 12.10
C LYS A 21 9.73 -0.64 10.59
N ALA A 22 9.80 0.41 9.76
CA ALA A 22 10.10 0.27 8.34
C ALA A 22 11.59 -0.11 8.21
N LYS A 23 11.84 -1.42 8.09
CA LYS A 23 13.20 -1.96 7.95
C LYS A 23 13.98 -1.17 6.90
N ALA A 24 15.24 -0.86 7.19
CA ALA A 24 16.15 -0.31 6.20
C ALA A 24 16.10 -1.21 4.95
N ALA A 25 15.91 -0.61 3.78
CA ALA A 25 15.78 -1.28 2.49
C ALA A 25 14.44 -1.97 2.17
N PHE A 26 13.38 -1.81 2.99
CA PHE A 26 12.04 -2.28 2.61
C PHE A 26 11.60 -1.70 1.26
N PHE A 27 11.91 -0.42 1.02
CA PHE A 27 11.56 0.29 -0.21
C PHE A 27 12.54 0.07 -1.38
N LEU A 28 13.60 -0.73 -1.18
CA LEU A 28 14.58 -1.05 -2.23
C LEU A 28 14.27 -2.37 -2.93
N PRO A 29 14.40 -2.49 -4.26
CA PRO A 29 13.96 -3.68 -5.01
C PRO A 29 14.67 -4.98 -4.64
N GLN A 30 15.89 -4.89 -4.12
CA GLN A 30 16.79 -6.02 -3.84
C GLN A 30 16.28 -6.97 -2.74
N HIS A 31 15.35 -6.51 -1.89
CA HIS A 31 14.72 -7.35 -0.86
C HIS A 31 13.34 -7.80 -1.33
N ASN A 32 13.26 -9.01 -1.87
CA ASN A 32 11.99 -9.64 -2.21
C ASN A 32 11.16 -9.94 -0.98
N GLU A 33 9.84 -9.94 -1.19
CA GLU A 33 8.80 -10.39 -0.27
C GLU A 33 9.04 -10.03 1.20
N ALA A 34 8.58 -8.82 1.55
CA ALA A 34 8.64 -8.33 2.92
C ALA A 34 7.25 -7.89 3.37
N VAL A 35 6.92 -8.24 4.62
CA VAL A 35 5.69 -7.84 5.27
C VAL A 35 6.03 -6.91 6.42
N LEU A 36 5.34 -5.78 6.50
CA LEU A 36 5.35 -4.88 7.63
C LEU A 36 3.94 -4.73 8.18
N THR A 37 3.82 -4.77 9.50
CA THR A 37 2.54 -4.77 10.19
C THR A 37 2.53 -3.69 11.26
N TRP A 38 1.42 -2.98 11.39
CA TRP A 38 1.20 -1.97 12.42
C TRP A 38 -0.20 -2.11 13.01
N GLU A 39 -0.36 -1.55 14.20
CA GLU A 39 -1.65 -1.50 14.88
C GLU A 39 -2.17 -0.07 14.86
N PHE A 40 -3.40 0.12 14.39
CA PHE A 40 -4.08 1.40 14.31
C PHE A 40 -5.51 1.25 14.86
N SER A 41 -5.78 1.84 16.02
CA SER A 41 -7.11 1.84 16.64
C SER A 41 -7.74 0.43 16.70
N ASP A 42 -6.99 -0.54 17.23
CA ASP A 42 -7.35 -1.96 17.35
C ASP A 42 -7.51 -2.70 16.01
N VAL A 43 -7.08 -2.09 14.89
CA VAL A 43 -7.03 -2.72 13.57
C VAL A 43 -5.58 -2.94 13.17
N GLU A 44 -5.28 -4.18 12.79
CA GLU A 44 -4.00 -4.52 12.18
C GLU A 44 -3.97 -4.00 10.72
N LEU A 45 -2.95 -3.21 10.40
CA LEU A 45 -2.64 -2.74 9.07
C LEU A 45 -1.38 -3.46 8.57
N THR A 46 -1.47 -4.04 7.38
CA THR A 46 -0.37 -4.81 6.80
C THR A 46 0.04 -4.24 5.45
N VAL A 47 1.34 -4.11 5.22
CA VAL A 47 1.94 -3.72 3.94
C VAL A 47 2.85 -4.85 3.49
N THR A 48 2.43 -5.54 2.44
CA THR A 48 3.18 -6.62 1.81
C THR A 48 3.81 -6.11 0.53
N LYS A 49 5.13 -6.16 0.45
CA LYS A 49 5.85 -5.97 -0.80
C LYS A 49 5.91 -7.30 -1.52
N GLU A 50 5.31 -7.43 -2.69
CA GLU A 50 5.26 -8.74 -3.38
C GLU A 50 6.36 -8.91 -4.42
N SER A 51 6.58 -7.92 -5.28
CA SER A 51 7.49 -8.11 -6.40
C SER A 51 8.08 -6.80 -6.90
N TYR A 52 9.31 -6.91 -7.39
CA TYR A 52 9.88 -5.94 -8.31
C TYR A 52 9.73 -6.48 -9.73
N SER A 53 9.32 -5.62 -10.67
CA SER A 53 9.34 -5.95 -12.09
C SER A 53 10.68 -5.56 -12.70
N GLN A 54 11.32 -6.46 -13.47
CA GLN A 54 12.50 -6.12 -14.28
C GLN A 54 12.14 -5.39 -15.58
N ALA A 55 10.85 -5.14 -15.86
CA ALA A 55 10.44 -4.28 -16.95
C ALA A 55 10.97 -2.85 -16.73
N VAL A 56 11.25 -2.14 -17.81
CA VAL A 56 11.64 -0.73 -17.75
C VAL A 56 10.40 0.12 -18.11
N PRO A 57 9.92 1.00 -17.20
CA PRO A 57 10.49 1.32 -15.89
C PRO A 57 10.17 0.29 -14.81
N THR A 58 11.14 0.05 -13.91
CA THR A 58 11.03 -0.88 -12.79
C THR A 58 9.94 -0.41 -11.83
N ASN A 59 9.12 -1.35 -11.35
CA ASN A 59 8.06 -1.05 -10.38
C ASN A 59 8.18 -1.98 -9.18
N ILE A 60 7.86 -1.46 -7.99
CA ILE A 60 7.64 -2.28 -6.80
C ILE A 60 6.14 -2.30 -6.51
N THR A 61 5.60 -3.50 -6.36
CA THR A 61 4.20 -3.69 -5.99
C THR A 61 4.07 -3.84 -4.48
N TYR A 62 3.26 -3.00 -3.85
CA TYR A 62 2.87 -3.15 -2.45
C TYR A 62 1.37 -3.41 -2.34
N LYS A 63 1.00 -4.38 -1.52
CA LYS A 63 -0.38 -4.65 -1.10
C LYS A 63 -0.59 -4.08 0.29
N LEU A 64 -1.58 -3.22 0.43
CA LEU A 64 -2.01 -2.59 1.68
C LEU A 64 -3.29 -3.27 2.12
N ASP A 65 -3.24 -3.96 3.24
CA ASP A 65 -4.40 -4.46 3.95
C ASP A 65 -4.70 -3.53 5.12
N LEU A 66 -5.90 -2.95 5.11
CA LEU A 66 -6.38 -2.08 6.19
C LEU A 66 -7.31 -2.83 7.16
N GLY A 67 -7.27 -4.17 7.13
CA GLY A 67 -8.09 -5.06 7.93
C GLY A 67 -9.58 -4.75 7.79
N SER A 68 -10.25 -4.55 8.93
CA SER A 68 -11.68 -4.23 8.96
C SER A 68 -12.07 -2.89 8.30
N LEU A 69 -11.09 -2.04 7.95
CA LEU A 69 -11.30 -0.75 7.29
C LEU A 69 -11.38 -0.86 5.76
N MET A 70 -11.06 -2.03 5.20
CA MET A 70 -11.15 -2.27 3.76
C MET A 70 -12.57 -2.03 3.23
N PRO A 71 -12.72 -1.49 2.00
CA PRO A 71 -14.03 -1.36 1.37
C PRO A 71 -14.68 -2.74 1.28
N LYS A 72 -15.89 -2.86 1.83
CA LYS A 72 -16.72 -4.04 1.59
C LYS A 72 -17.00 -4.11 0.09
N LYS A 73 -16.74 -5.25 -0.56
CA LYS A 73 -17.00 -5.46 -1.98
C LYS A 73 -18.44 -5.04 -2.31
N THR A 74 -18.61 -4.08 -3.21
CA THR A 74 -19.92 -3.70 -3.73
C THR A 74 -20.42 -4.84 -4.61
N LYS A 75 -21.44 -5.56 -4.12
CA LYS A 75 -22.25 -6.59 -4.79
C LYS A 75 -22.02 -6.76 -6.31
N GLN A 76 -20.96 -7.45 -6.69
CA GLN A 76 -20.81 -8.10 -8.00
C GLN A 76 -19.86 -9.32 -7.98
N SER A 77 -19.28 -9.63 -6.82
CA SER A 77 -18.58 -10.89 -6.58
C SER A 77 -19.48 -11.73 -5.67
N SER A 78 -20.12 -12.73 -6.27
CA SER A 78 -21.00 -13.71 -5.62
C SER A 78 -20.17 -14.82 -4.96
N ASP A 79 -19.16 -14.42 -4.19
CA ASP A 79 -18.24 -15.35 -3.53
C ASP A 79 -17.91 -14.80 -2.16
N ASP A 80 -17.92 -15.67 -1.14
CA ASP A 80 -17.59 -15.39 0.28
C ASP A 80 -16.09 -15.07 0.48
N SER A 81 -15.49 -14.41 -0.50
CA SER A 81 -14.06 -14.17 -0.61
C SER A 81 -13.70 -12.87 0.07
N GLU A 82 -12.69 -12.93 0.94
CA GLU A 82 -12.16 -11.84 1.76
C GLU A 82 -11.96 -10.51 0.99
N PRO A 83 -12.02 -9.35 1.67
CA PRO A 83 -11.76 -8.05 1.05
C PRO A 83 -10.39 -8.03 0.35
N GLU A 84 -10.33 -7.55 -0.89
CA GLU A 84 -9.09 -7.51 -1.66
C GLU A 84 -8.21 -6.34 -1.21
N PRO A 85 -6.91 -6.56 -0.90
CA PRO A 85 -5.99 -5.52 -0.45
C PRO A 85 -5.80 -4.44 -1.53
N LEU A 86 -5.51 -3.21 -1.11
CA LEU A 86 -5.17 -2.11 -2.01
C LEU A 86 -3.76 -2.32 -2.57
N VAL A 87 -3.62 -2.43 -3.87
CA VAL A 87 -2.37 -2.60 -4.61
C VAL A 87 -1.82 -1.25 -5.08
N VAL A 88 -0.70 -0.81 -4.53
CA VAL A 88 0.03 0.37 -5.03
C VAL A 88 1.25 -0.05 -5.84
N TYR A 89 1.36 0.54 -7.03
CA TYR A 89 2.52 0.38 -7.91
C TYR A 89 3.39 1.60 -7.77
N VAL A 90 4.57 1.42 -7.18
CA VAL A 90 5.54 2.50 -7.04
C VAL A 90 6.51 2.43 -8.20
N LEU A 91 6.42 3.42 -9.08
CA LEU A 91 7.39 3.65 -10.13
C LEU A 91 8.74 3.94 -9.48
N TYR A 92 9.74 3.12 -9.79
CA TYR A 92 11.07 3.27 -9.26
C TYR A 92 11.76 4.47 -9.92
N PRO A 93 11.98 5.58 -9.20
CA PRO A 93 12.53 6.78 -9.82
C PRO A 93 14.05 6.70 -9.99
N LYS A 94 14.77 5.96 -9.12
CA LYS A 94 16.25 5.81 -9.14
C LYS A 94 16.76 4.56 -8.42
N GLU A 95 17.81 3.95 -9.00
CA GLU A 95 18.55 2.85 -8.39
C GLU A 95 19.16 3.23 -7.03
N GLU A 96 18.88 2.43 -5.99
CA GLU A 96 19.48 2.47 -4.65
C GLU A 96 19.18 3.72 -3.80
N ASP A 97 18.17 4.52 -4.17
CA ASP A 97 17.74 5.71 -3.42
C ASP A 97 16.53 5.40 -2.51
N ASP A 98 16.77 4.89 -1.30
CA ASP A 98 15.70 4.57 -0.33
C ASP A 98 14.81 5.78 -0.04
N ALA A 99 15.38 6.98 0.02
CA ALA A 99 14.64 8.20 0.31
C ALA A 99 13.68 8.56 -0.83
N ALA A 100 14.14 8.49 -2.09
CA ALA A 100 13.27 8.72 -3.25
C ALA A 100 12.19 7.65 -3.38
N ASN A 101 12.52 6.39 -3.12
CA ASN A 101 11.56 5.28 -3.17
C ASN A 101 10.48 5.39 -2.10
N LYS A 102 10.87 5.78 -0.89
CA LYS A 102 9.95 6.09 0.19
C LYS A 102 9.06 7.28 -0.14
N ALA A 103 9.62 8.33 -0.74
CA ALA A 103 8.85 9.48 -1.18
C ALA A 103 7.81 9.09 -2.26
N ALA A 104 8.18 8.23 -3.21
CA ALA A 104 7.27 7.72 -4.23
C ALA A 104 6.14 6.86 -3.63
N TYR A 105 6.47 5.96 -2.70
CA TYR A 105 5.47 5.21 -1.93
C TYR A 105 4.49 6.13 -1.19
N LYS A 106 5.00 7.15 -0.50
CA LYS A 106 4.19 8.15 0.21
C LYS A 106 3.31 8.95 -0.76
N GLY A 107 3.79 9.23 -1.98
CA GLY A 107 3.00 9.84 -3.05
C GLY A 107 1.82 8.97 -3.48
N CYS A 108 2.04 7.67 -3.67
CA CYS A 108 0.93 6.74 -3.97
C CYS A 108 -0.12 6.70 -2.84
N LEU A 109 0.30 6.79 -1.57
CA LEU A 109 -0.64 6.91 -0.45
C LEU A 109 -1.41 8.23 -0.49
N ASP A 110 -0.77 9.34 -0.85
CA ASP A 110 -1.44 10.64 -1.02
C ASP A 110 -2.53 10.58 -2.09
N ASP A 111 -2.25 9.90 -3.21
CA ASP A 111 -3.24 9.68 -4.27
C ASP A 111 -4.43 8.85 -3.76
N LEU A 112 -4.19 7.79 -2.97
CA LEU A 112 -5.26 7.00 -2.34
C LEU A 112 -6.06 7.80 -1.31
N ILE A 113 -5.41 8.69 -0.56
CA ILE A 113 -6.07 9.57 0.42
C ILE A 113 -6.95 10.60 -0.30
N ALA A 114 -6.45 11.17 -1.41
CA ALA A 114 -7.16 12.18 -2.19
C ALA A 114 -8.32 11.59 -3.01
N ASN A 115 -8.14 10.38 -3.56
CA ASN A 115 -9.09 9.79 -4.49
C ASN A 115 -10.03 8.78 -3.80
N LYS A 116 -11.30 9.17 -3.66
CA LYS A 116 -12.37 8.33 -3.07
C LYS A 116 -12.70 7.09 -3.93
N ASP A 117 -12.34 7.09 -5.21
CA ASP A 117 -12.64 6.01 -6.15
C ASP A 117 -11.44 5.08 -6.39
N ALA A 118 -10.25 5.46 -5.93
CA ALA A 118 -9.04 4.63 -6.06
C ALA A 118 -9.13 3.32 -5.25
N TYR A 119 -10.04 3.27 -4.26
CA TYR A 119 -10.36 2.05 -3.51
C TYR A 119 -11.09 0.98 -4.33
N THR A 120 -11.64 1.35 -5.49
CA THR A 120 -12.44 0.50 -6.37
C THR A 120 -11.82 0.29 -7.75
N SER A 121 -10.80 1.07 -8.11
CA SER A 121 -10.18 1.06 -9.44
C SER A 121 -8.69 0.80 -9.35
N GLN A 122 -8.32 -0.43 -9.01
CA GLN A 122 -6.97 -0.94 -9.28
C GLN A 122 -7.00 -2.13 -10.23
N ARG A 123 -8.05 -2.19 -11.04
CA ARG A 123 -8.08 -2.94 -12.29
C ARG A 123 -8.18 -1.96 -13.45
N THR A 124 -7.03 -1.51 -13.92
CA THR A 124 -6.91 -0.89 -15.25
C THR A 124 -5.62 -1.37 -15.90
N ALA A 125 -5.68 -2.61 -16.41
CA ALA A 125 -5.54 -2.97 -17.83
C ALA A 125 -5.46 -4.50 -17.92
#